data_AF-A0A166QPK3-F1
#
_entry.id   AF-A0A166QPK3-F1
#
_cell.length_a   1.000
_cell.length_b   1.000
_cell.length_c   1.000
_cell.angle_alpha   90.00
_cell.angle_beta   90.00
_cell.angle_gamma   90.00
#
_symmetry.space_group_name_H-M   'P 1'
#
loop_
_entity.id
_entity.type
_entity.pdbx_description
1 polymer ?
#
loop_
_entity_poly.entity_id
_entity_poly.type
_entity_poly.pdbx_seq_one_letter_code
_entity_poly.pdbx_strand_id
1 'polypeptide(L)'
;MDGIQDTDESRQSETHDVRITTHGKMHDWVEFSLKHLKDTDIPLCFHTLPIKNKETPDTKERMPASTATIPRLISVVEIIKREYLKTLSSEEPNLLTGLHQYNEMGLLEATPEQEDRAQMVADVLAGTNFPKQKKIAYMRITLSKRELPQLVSRDTNYQTPLVRKMTKSAKARARKQAAKAIAE
;
A
#
# COMPACT_ATOMS: atom_id res chain seq x y z
N MET A 1 5.26 -38.93 -21.68
CA MET A 1 5.97 -38.04 -20.75
C MET A 1 5.34 -36.68 -20.95
N ASP A 2 4.21 -36.48 -20.29
CA ASP A 2 3.40 -35.26 -20.40
C ASP A 2 4.04 -34.18 -19.53
N GLY A 3 4.60 -33.17 -20.19
CA GLY A 3 5.15 -31.99 -19.55
C GLY A 3 4.00 -31.16 -18.98
N ILE A 4 3.97 -31.10 -17.65
CA ILE A 4 3.09 -30.22 -16.87
C ILE A 4 3.35 -28.78 -17.34
N GLN A 5 2.36 -28.21 -18.02
CA GLN A 5 2.29 -26.79 -18.29
C GLN A 5 1.93 -26.11 -16.95
N ASP A 6 2.88 -25.36 -16.38
CA ASP A 6 2.58 -24.38 -15.34
C ASP A 6 1.65 -23.31 -15.96
N THR A 7 0.35 -23.50 -15.78
CA THR A 7 -0.66 -22.49 -15.97
C THR A 7 -0.46 -21.41 -14.91
N ASP A 8 0.25 -20.33 -15.27
CA ASP A 8 0.30 -19.09 -14.49
C ASP A 8 -1.08 -18.40 -14.55
N GLU A 9 -2.04 -18.97 -13.83
CA GLU A 9 -3.32 -18.38 -13.46
C GLU A 9 -3.10 -17.25 -12.44
N SER A 10 -2.41 -16.19 -12.85
CA SER A 10 -2.34 -14.99 -12.05
C SER A 10 -2.57 -13.75 -12.91
N ARG A 11 -3.83 -13.58 -13.37
CA ARG A 11 -4.42 -12.24 -13.51
C ARG A 11 -4.56 -11.63 -12.11
N GLN A 12 -3.42 -11.38 -11.48
CA GLN A 12 -3.30 -10.42 -10.40
C GLN A 12 -3.85 -9.13 -10.99
N SER A 13 -4.85 -8.54 -10.34
CA SER A 13 -5.36 -7.24 -10.76
C SER A 13 -4.15 -6.33 -10.92
N GLU A 14 -3.94 -5.82 -12.14
CA GLU A 14 -2.81 -4.96 -12.46
C GLU A 14 -2.82 -3.82 -11.44
N THR A 15 -1.91 -3.85 -10.47
CA THR A 15 -1.79 -2.82 -9.43
C THR A 15 -0.65 -1.91 -9.83
N HIS A 16 -0.86 -0.61 -9.71
CA HIS A 16 0.24 0.33 -9.89
C HIS A 16 1.05 0.44 -8.59
N ASP A 17 2.31 0.03 -8.61
CA ASP A 17 3.17 0.01 -7.42
C ASP A 17 3.93 1.34 -7.24
N VAL A 18 3.89 1.90 -6.04
CA VAL A 18 4.58 3.13 -5.64
C VAL A 18 5.44 2.89 -4.41
N ARG A 19 6.76 3.03 -4.56
CA ARG A 19 7.66 2.92 -3.41
C ARG A 19 7.76 4.23 -2.63
N ILE A 20 7.57 4.14 -1.32
CA ILE A 20 7.87 5.24 -0.39
C ILE A 20 9.34 5.15 0.03
N THR A 21 10.06 6.28 -0.10
CA THR A 21 11.49 6.38 0.21
C THR A 21 11.75 7.46 1.25
N THR A 22 12.93 7.43 1.89
CA THR A 22 13.31 8.41 2.92
C THR A 22 13.36 9.84 2.40
N HIS A 23 13.85 10.03 1.16
CA HIS A 23 14.13 11.35 0.59
C HIS A 23 13.11 11.82 -0.46
N GLY A 24 12.12 10.99 -0.83
CA GLY A 24 11.08 11.40 -1.78
C GLY A 24 10.11 12.42 -1.15
N LYS A 25 9.58 13.36 -1.94
CA LYS A 25 8.67 14.38 -1.44
C LYS A 25 7.26 13.82 -1.28
N MET A 26 6.63 14.05 -0.13
CA MET A 26 5.27 13.56 0.13
C MET A 26 4.24 14.14 -0.83
N HIS A 27 4.40 15.42 -1.19
CA HIS A 27 3.50 16.12 -2.11
C HIS A 27 3.40 15.39 -3.45
N ASP A 28 4.54 15.04 -4.05
CA ASP A 28 4.60 14.41 -5.37
C ASP A 28 3.85 13.07 -5.40
N TRP A 29 3.99 12.25 -4.34
CA TRP A 29 3.22 11.01 -4.23
C TRP A 29 1.73 11.28 -4.10
N VAL A 30 1.33 12.24 -3.26
CA VAL A 30 -0.09 12.56 -3.05
C VAL A 30 -0.72 13.07 -4.35
N GLU A 31 -0.08 14.02 -5.02
CA GLU A 31 -0.54 14.60 -6.29
C GLU A 31 -0.69 13.53 -7.37
N PHE A 32 0.35 12.72 -7.57
CA PHE A 32 0.33 11.58 -8.49
C PHE A 32 -0.85 10.64 -8.19
N SER A 33 -1.04 10.29 -6.92
CA SER A 33 -2.04 9.31 -6.50
C SER A 33 -3.46 9.81 -6.70
N LEU A 34 -3.73 11.07 -6.36
CA LEU A 34 -5.05 11.67 -6.56
C LEU A 34 -5.40 11.73 -8.05
N LYS A 35 -4.43 12.08 -8.89
CA LYS A 35 -4.59 12.06 -10.35
C LYS A 35 -4.85 10.63 -10.85
N HIS A 36 -4.03 9.66 -10.45
CA HIS A 36 -4.17 8.25 -10.86
C HIS A 36 -5.53 7.65 -10.48
N LEU A 37 -5.98 7.89 -9.24
CA LEU A 37 -7.27 7.40 -8.73
C LEU A 37 -8.47 8.09 -9.37
N LYS A 38 -8.30 9.31 -9.88
CA LYS A 38 -9.31 10.02 -10.65
C LYS A 38 -9.40 9.45 -12.07
N ASP A 39 -8.27 9.28 -12.74
CA ASP A 39 -8.20 8.96 -14.16
C ASP A 39 -8.36 7.46 -14.45
N THR A 40 -8.06 6.58 -13.47
CA THR A 40 -8.03 5.13 -13.67
C THR A 40 -8.77 4.37 -12.58
N ASP A 41 -9.31 3.20 -12.90
CA ASP A 41 -9.88 2.24 -11.92
C ASP A 41 -8.84 1.25 -11.37
N ILE A 42 -7.56 1.42 -11.74
CA ILE A 42 -6.45 0.55 -11.36
C ILE A 42 -6.09 0.81 -9.88
N PRO A 43 -6.07 -0.21 -9.01
CA PRO A 43 -5.65 -0.06 -7.62
C PRO A 43 -4.20 0.42 -7.51
N LEU A 44 -3.92 1.20 -6.47
CA LEU A 44 -2.61 1.78 -6.20
C LEU A 44 -2.00 1.14 -4.95
N CYS A 45 -0.86 0.47 -5.10
CA CYS A 45 -0.17 -0.23 -4.03
C CYS A 45 1.07 0.56 -3.61
N PHE A 46 1.08 1.06 -2.38
CA PHE A 46 2.23 1.73 -1.80
C PHE A 46 3.02 0.75 -0.95
N HIS A 47 4.35 0.77 -1.05
CA HIS A 47 5.17 -0.16 -0.28
C HIS A 47 6.50 0.43 0.20
N THR A 48 7.09 -0.22 1.21
CA THR A 48 8.43 0.11 1.72
C THR A 48 9.51 -0.93 1.35
N LEU A 49 9.20 -1.89 0.48
CA LEU A 49 10.16 -2.91 0.03
C LEU A 49 11.49 -2.30 -0.45
N PRO A 50 12.63 -2.93 -0.11
CA PRO A 50 13.94 -2.44 -0.50
C PRO A 50 14.16 -2.53 -2.01
N ILE A 51 15.14 -1.78 -2.52
CA ILE A 51 15.58 -1.89 -3.91
C ILE A 51 16.28 -3.23 -4.06
N LYS A 52 15.70 -4.14 -4.85
CA LYS A 52 16.44 -5.29 -5.39
C LYS A 52 17.67 -4.71 -6.11
N ASN A 53 18.89 -4.99 -5.63
CA ASN A 53 20.19 -4.64 -6.23
C ASN A 53 21.00 -3.46 -5.61
N LYS A 54 20.56 -2.85 -4.50
CA LYS A 54 21.40 -1.87 -3.78
C LYS A 54 21.26 -2.05 -2.26
N GLU A 55 21.83 -3.12 -1.74
CA GLU A 55 22.22 -3.15 -0.33
C GLU A 55 23.64 -2.57 -0.27
N THR A 56 23.75 -1.28 0.03
CA THR A 56 25.04 -0.73 0.43
C THR A 56 25.29 -1.21 1.85
N PRO A 57 26.47 -1.79 2.16
CA PRO A 57 26.81 -2.19 3.52
C PRO A 57 27.00 -0.95 4.38
N ASP A 58 25.90 -0.44 4.95
CA ASP A 58 25.96 0.64 5.93
C ASP A 58 26.46 0.05 7.27
N THR A 59 27.70 0.38 7.60
CA THR A 59 28.50 -0.13 8.73
C THR A 59 28.04 0.36 10.11
N LYS A 60 26.79 0.80 10.27
CA LYS A 60 26.25 1.27 11.55
C LYS A 60 24.86 0.69 11.79
N GLU A 61 24.60 0.23 13.02
CA GLU A 61 23.33 -0.34 13.52
C GLU A 61 22.15 0.63 13.43
N ARG A 62 21.76 1.03 12.22
CA ARG A 62 20.54 1.80 11.96
C ARG A 62 19.46 0.85 11.51
N MET A 63 18.22 1.18 11.86
CA MET A 63 17.06 0.44 11.35
C MET A 63 17.08 0.46 9.81
N PRO A 64 16.76 -0.68 9.15
CA PRO A 64 16.65 -0.74 7.70
C PRO A 64 15.70 0.34 7.16
N ALA A 65 16.02 0.90 5.99
CA ALA A 65 15.22 1.96 5.37
C ALA A 65 13.75 1.55 5.16
N SER A 66 13.50 0.28 4.83
CA SER A 66 12.15 -0.28 4.68
C SER A 66 11.31 -0.20 5.95
N THR A 67 11.92 -0.43 7.11
CA THR A 67 11.26 -0.28 8.41
C THR A 67 11.11 1.19 8.78
N ALA A 68 12.16 1.99 8.57
CA ALA A 68 12.20 3.40 8.94
C ALA A 68 11.18 4.27 8.17
N THR A 69 10.76 3.83 6.97
CA THR A 69 9.82 4.57 6.10
C THR A 69 8.35 4.21 6.33
N ILE A 70 8.02 3.21 7.14
CA ILE A 70 6.64 2.78 7.41
C ILE A 70 5.76 3.93 7.96
N PRO A 71 6.20 4.74 8.95
CA PRO A 71 5.39 5.87 9.43
C PRO A 71 5.09 6.91 8.35
N ARG A 72 6.06 7.14 7.44
CA ARG A 72 5.93 8.04 6.30
C ARG A 72 4.91 7.51 5.29
N LEU A 73 4.98 6.20 4.98
CA LEU A 73 4.00 5.52 4.13
C LEU A 73 2.57 5.73 4.65
N ILE A 74 2.34 5.49 5.94
CA ILE A 74 1.03 5.68 6.56
C ILE A 74 0.58 7.13 6.40
N SER A 75 1.46 8.10 6.64
CA SER A 75 1.14 9.52 6.51
C SER A 75 0.74 9.90 5.08
N VAL A 76 1.43 9.38 4.05
CA VAL A 76 1.08 9.60 2.64
C VAL A 76 -0.30 9.05 2.32
N VAL A 77 -0.56 7.79 2.68
CA VAL A 77 -1.86 7.14 2.45
C VAL A 77 -3.00 7.88 3.15
N GLU A 78 -2.80 8.30 4.40
CA GLU A 78 -3.80 9.04 5.16
C GLU A 78 -4.11 10.41 4.55
N ILE A 79 -3.11 11.10 3.99
CA ILE A 79 -3.33 12.35 3.25
C ILE A 79 -4.15 12.08 1.99
N ILE A 80 -3.78 11.06 1.19
CA ILE A 80 -4.50 10.70 -0.03
C ILE A 80 -5.97 10.42 0.26
N LYS A 81 -6.28 9.59 1.27
CA LYS A 81 -7.67 9.29 1.65
C LYS A 81 -8.46 10.54 2.01
N ARG A 82 -7.87 11.48 2.76
CA ARG A 82 -8.52 12.74 3.14
C ARG A 82 -8.76 13.65 1.96
N GLU A 83 -7.76 13.84 1.10
CA GLU A 83 -7.88 14.71 -0.08
C GLU A 83 -8.84 14.13 -1.12
N TYR A 84 -8.80 12.81 -1.34
CA TYR A 84 -9.73 12.14 -2.26
C TYR A 84 -11.20 12.32 -1.85
N LEU A 85 -11.51 12.23 -0.55
CA LEU A 85 -12.86 12.51 -0.06
C LEU A 85 -13.28 13.97 -0.24
N LYS A 86 -12.34 14.91 -0.22
CA LYS A 86 -12.63 16.32 -0.50
C LYS A 86 -12.96 16.54 -1.97
N THR A 87 -12.20 15.92 -2.88
CA THR A 87 -12.44 16.05 -4.34
C THR A 87 -13.79 15.47 -4.76
N LEU A 88 -14.19 14.31 -4.21
CA LEU A 88 -15.50 13.70 -4.47
C LEU A 88 -16.66 14.63 -4.11
N SER A 89 -16.53 15.42 -3.04
CA SER A 89 -17.60 16.31 -2.58
C SER A 89 -17.85 17.49 -3.53
N SER A 90 -16.87 17.83 -4.37
CA SER A 90 -16.98 18.91 -5.35
C SER A 90 -17.52 18.42 -6.69
N GLU A 91 -17.16 17.19 -7.10
CA GLU A 91 -17.49 16.66 -8.43
C GLU A 91 -18.75 15.79 -8.41
N GLU A 92 -18.90 14.92 -7.40
CA GLU A 92 -19.99 13.92 -7.34
C GLU A 92 -20.60 13.88 -5.92
N PRO A 93 -21.51 14.81 -5.57
CA PRO A 93 -22.03 14.94 -4.20
C PRO A 93 -22.80 13.71 -3.69
N ASN A 94 -23.14 12.78 -4.59
CA ASN A 94 -23.81 11.53 -4.27
C ASN A 94 -22.84 10.40 -3.87
N LEU A 95 -21.56 10.49 -4.28
CA LEU A 95 -20.51 9.54 -3.91
C LEU A 95 -19.77 10.05 -2.67
N LEU A 96 -20.25 9.61 -1.52
CA LEU A 96 -19.68 9.96 -0.22
C LEU A 96 -18.77 8.87 0.35
N THR A 97 -18.42 7.88 -0.46
CA THR A 97 -17.60 6.73 -0.08
C THR A 97 -16.15 6.97 -0.46
N GLY A 98 -15.23 6.77 0.48
CA GLY A 98 -13.79 6.90 0.25
C GLY A 98 -13.19 5.69 -0.46
N LEU A 99 -11.89 5.48 -0.24
CA LEU A 99 -11.13 4.38 -0.81
C LEU A 99 -11.18 3.14 0.10
N HIS A 100 -11.26 1.96 -0.50
CA HIS A 100 -11.01 0.68 0.15
C HIS A 100 -9.51 0.53 0.41
N GLN A 101 -9.14 -0.01 1.57
CA GLN A 101 -7.74 -0.15 1.96
C GLN A 101 -7.42 -1.60 2.35
N TYR A 102 -6.29 -2.11 1.84
CA TYR A 102 -5.79 -3.45 2.15
C TYR A 102 -4.36 -3.33 2.66
N ASN A 103 -4.12 -3.75 3.89
CA ASN A 103 -2.81 -3.66 4.53
C ASN A 103 -2.14 -5.02 4.58
N GLU A 104 -0.90 -5.10 4.11
CA GLU A 104 -0.05 -6.28 4.20
C GLU A 104 1.21 -5.91 4.98
N MET A 105 1.61 -6.74 5.93
CA MET A 105 2.89 -6.64 6.62
C MET A 105 3.68 -7.90 6.34
N GLY A 106 4.98 -7.76 6.11
CA GLY A 106 5.84 -8.90 5.87
C GLY A 106 7.24 -8.71 6.43
N LEU A 107 7.98 -9.82 6.41
CA LEU A 107 9.37 -9.89 6.82
C LEU A 107 10.17 -10.37 5.62
N LEU A 108 11.20 -9.60 5.25
CA LEU A 108 12.20 -10.00 4.28
C LEU A 108 13.42 -10.53 5.02
N GLU A 109 13.89 -11.72 4.65
CA GLU A 109 15.18 -12.21 5.12
C GLU A 109 16.28 -11.46 4.36
N ALA A 110 17.17 -10.78 5.08
CA ALA A 110 18.34 -10.17 4.45
C ALA A 110 19.22 -11.30 3.93
N THR A 111 19.27 -11.49 2.62
CA THR A 111 20.20 -12.45 2.01
C THR A 111 21.60 -11.89 2.17
N PRO A 112 22.48 -12.53 2.94
CA PRO A 112 23.88 -12.10 3.01
C PRO A 112 24.49 -12.16 1.61
N GLU A 113 25.45 -11.28 1.34
CA GLU A 113 26.24 -11.35 0.12
C GLU A 113 26.87 -12.74 -0.03
N GLN A 114 27.16 -13.13 -1.27
CA GLN A 114 27.55 -14.52 -1.57
C GLN A 114 28.81 -14.97 -0.81
N GLU A 115 29.75 -14.04 -0.57
CA GLU A 115 30.96 -14.29 0.22
C GLU A 115 30.65 -14.47 1.71
N ASP A 116 29.86 -13.58 2.30
CA ASP A 116 29.40 -13.68 3.69
C ASP A 116 28.60 -14.96 3.95
N ARG A 117 27.81 -15.41 2.96
CA ARG A 117 27.02 -16.63 3.06
C ARG A 117 27.90 -17.87 3.18
N ALA A 118 28.99 -17.96 2.42
CA ALA A 118 29.89 -19.11 2.47
C ALA A 118 30.56 -19.23 3.84
N GLN A 119 31.02 -18.11 4.40
CA GLN A 119 31.59 -18.07 5.74
C GLN A 119 30.55 -18.42 6.81
N MET A 120 29.33 -17.88 6.69
CA MET A 120 28.23 -18.18 7.61
C MET A 120 27.88 -19.67 7.62
N VAL A 121 27.90 -20.34 6.46
CA VAL A 121 27.67 -21.80 6.37
C VAL A 121 28.83 -22.56 7.03
N ALA A 122 30.08 -22.15 6.80
CA ALA A 122 31.24 -22.77 7.42
C ALA A 122 31.19 -22.68 8.96
N ASP A 123 30.81 -21.52 9.49
CA ASP A 123 30.69 -21.27 10.92
C ASP A 123 29.57 -22.12 11.58
N VAL A 124 28.44 -22.29 10.88
CA VAL A 124 27.34 -23.16 11.32
C VAL A 124 27.79 -24.62 11.36
N LEU A 125 28.47 -25.09 10.31
CA LEU A 125 28.96 -26.47 10.23
C LEU A 125 30.06 -26.76 11.25
N ALA A 126 30.86 -25.75 11.61
CA ALA A 126 31.88 -25.86 12.65
C ALA A 126 31.28 -25.92 14.07
N GLY A 127 30.01 -25.55 14.25
CA GLY A 127 29.33 -25.53 15.55
C GLY A 127 29.88 -24.47 16.51
N THR A 128 30.72 -23.55 16.03
CA THR A 128 31.40 -22.54 16.83
C THR A 128 30.60 -21.25 16.95
N ASN A 129 29.72 -20.94 15.98
CA ASN A 129 28.87 -19.75 15.99
C ASN A 129 27.48 -20.01 15.38
N PHE A 130 26.44 -19.54 16.06
CA PHE A 130 25.08 -19.51 15.53
C PHE A 130 24.83 -18.16 14.87
N PRO A 131 24.71 -18.08 13.54
CA PRO A 131 24.57 -16.81 12.87
C PRO A 131 23.18 -16.21 13.11
N LYS A 132 23.15 -14.91 13.39
CA LYS A 132 21.91 -14.20 13.67
C LYS A 132 21.15 -13.92 12.37
N GLN A 133 19.92 -14.43 12.26
CA GLN A 133 19.03 -14.11 11.15
C GLN A 133 18.58 -12.65 11.24
N LYS A 134 18.92 -11.84 10.23
CA LYS A 134 18.45 -10.46 10.09
C LYS A 134 17.13 -10.45 9.31
N LYS A 135 16.04 -10.09 9.96
CA LYS A 135 14.71 -9.91 9.34
C LYS A 135 14.40 -8.43 9.20
N ILE A 136 14.00 -8.02 8.00
CA ILE A 136 13.65 -6.63 7.67
C ILE A 136 12.14 -6.55 7.49
N ALA A 137 11.47 -5.76 8.33
CA ALA A 137 10.04 -5.55 8.20
C ALA A 137 9.73 -4.63 7.00
N TYR A 138 8.65 -4.95 6.29
CA TYR A 138 8.08 -4.09 5.27
C TYR A 138 6.57 -4.02 5.40
N MET A 139 5.99 -3.00 4.77
CA MET A 139 4.53 -2.82 4.68
C MET A 139 4.13 -2.53 3.25
N ARG A 140 2.96 -3.05 2.84
CA ARG A 140 2.24 -2.66 1.62
C ARG A 140 0.84 -2.20 1.99
N ILE A 141 0.38 -1.15 1.32
CA ILE A 141 -0.97 -0.63 1.47
C ILE A 141 -1.55 -0.44 0.07
N THR A 142 -2.61 -1.18 -0.24
CA THR A 142 -3.32 -1.03 -1.51
C THR A 142 -4.59 -0.20 -1.31
N LEU A 143 -4.75 0.84 -2.12
CA LEU A 143 -5.95 1.67 -2.18
C LEU A 143 -6.74 1.38 -3.47
N SER A 144 -8.05 1.27 -3.36
CA SER A 144 -8.94 0.98 -4.49
C SER A 144 -10.28 1.71 -4.36
N LYS A 145 -10.89 2.03 -5.51
CA LYS A 145 -12.26 2.56 -5.58
C LYS A 145 -13.34 1.48 -5.40
N ARG A 146 -12.98 0.21 -5.62
CA ARG A 146 -13.88 -0.95 -5.51
C ARG A 146 -13.27 -2.00 -4.59
N GLU A 147 -14.12 -2.88 -4.07
CA GLU A 147 -13.65 -4.02 -3.29
C GLU A 147 -12.81 -4.97 -4.14
N LEU A 148 -11.75 -5.52 -3.52
CA LEU A 148 -10.81 -6.48 -4.10
C LEU A 148 -10.83 -7.78 -3.28
N PRO A 149 -11.77 -8.70 -3.53
CA PRO A 149 -11.91 -9.94 -2.77
C PRO A 149 -10.64 -10.80 -2.74
N GLN A 150 -9.86 -10.78 -3.81
CA GLN A 150 -8.60 -11.50 -3.98
C GLN A 150 -7.49 -11.03 -3.03
N LEU A 151 -7.59 -9.83 -2.45
CA LEU A 151 -6.65 -9.37 -1.42
C LEU A 151 -7.10 -9.78 -0.03
N VAL A 152 -8.41 -9.86 0.20
CA VAL A 152 -8.98 -10.32 1.48
C VAL A 152 -8.55 -11.76 1.78
N SER A 153 -8.39 -12.60 0.75
CA SER A 153 -7.93 -13.99 0.90
C SER A 153 -6.43 -14.15 1.18
N ARG A 154 -5.62 -13.10 1.01
CA ARG A 154 -4.14 -13.15 1.12
C ARG A 154 -3.61 -12.65 2.48
N ASP A 155 -4.33 -12.92 3.56
CA ASP A 155 -4.00 -12.44 4.91
C ASP A 155 -3.82 -10.91 5.02
N THR A 156 -4.43 -10.14 4.11
CA THR A 156 -4.41 -8.68 4.22
C THR A 156 -5.46 -8.20 5.22
N ASN A 157 -5.12 -7.19 6.01
CA ASN A 157 -6.07 -6.53 6.87
C ASN A 157 -6.87 -5.51 6.07
N TYR A 158 -8.12 -5.86 5.77
CA TYR A 158 -9.07 -5.01 5.04
C TYR A 158 -9.66 -3.93 5.95
N GLN A 159 -9.64 -2.70 5.48
CA GLN A 159 -10.29 -1.56 6.12
C GLN A 159 -11.33 -0.94 5.17
N THR A 160 -12.56 -0.82 5.69
CA THR A 160 -13.69 -0.24 4.94
C THR A 160 -13.47 1.24 4.63
N PRO A 161 -13.98 1.73 3.49
CA PRO A 161 -13.90 3.14 3.14
C PRO A 161 -14.52 4.06 4.18
N LEU A 162 -13.89 5.22 4.39
CA LEU A 162 -14.50 6.27 5.19
C LEU A 162 -15.68 6.88 4.41
N VAL A 163 -16.86 6.89 5.02
CA VAL A 163 -18.06 7.51 4.44
C VAL A 163 -18.25 8.90 5.02
N ARG A 164 -18.25 9.92 4.17
CA ARG A 164 -18.52 11.30 4.58
C ARG A 164 -20.01 11.46 4.89
N LYS A 165 -20.36 11.78 6.12
CA LYS A 165 -21.75 12.12 6.47
C LYS A 165 -22.08 13.54 6.02
N MET A 166 -23.19 13.72 5.30
CA MET A 166 -23.73 15.06 5.06
C MET A 166 -24.08 15.72 6.39
N THR A 167 -23.80 17.02 6.51
CA THR A 167 -24.22 17.80 7.67
C THR A 167 -25.75 17.87 7.75
N LYS A 168 -26.30 18.05 8.95
CA LYS A 168 -27.76 18.17 9.15
C LYS A 168 -28.38 19.26 8.26
N SER A 169 -27.68 20.39 8.12
CA SER A 169 -28.10 21.50 7.27
C SER A 169 -28.06 21.16 5.79
N ALA A 170 -26.99 20.52 5.30
CA ALA A 170 -26.90 20.06 3.91
C ALA A 170 -28.00 19.06 3.58
N LYS A 171 -28.26 18.10 4.47
CA LYS A 171 -29.36 17.13 4.32
C LYS A 171 -30.73 17.79 4.27
N ALA A 172 -30.98 18.80 5.12
CA ALA A 172 -32.23 19.55 5.11
C ALA A 172 -32.42 20.32 3.78
N ARG A 173 -31.35 20.94 3.26
CA ARG A 173 -31.39 21.64 1.96
C ARG A 173 -31.66 20.68 0.80
N ALA A 174 -30.97 19.54 0.76
CA ALA A 174 -31.19 18.51 -0.27
C ALA A 174 -32.62 17.97 -0.25
N ARG A 175 -33.19 17.70 0.94
CA ARG A 175 -34.61 17.29 1.08
C ARG A 175 -35.58 18.35 0.57
N LYS A 176 -35.34 19.63 0.89
CA LYS A 176 -36.18 20.73 0.41
C LYS A 176 -36.13 20.87 -1.12
N GLN A 177 -34.95 20.71 -1.73
CA GLN A 177 -34.80 20.75 -3.19
C GLN A 177 -35.49 19.56 -3.86
N ALA A 178 -35.32 18.34 -3.35
CA ALA A 178 -35.99 17.15 -3.87
C ALA A 178 -37.53 17.26 -3.78
N ALA A 179 -38.06 17.78 -2.67
CA ALA A 179 -39.49 18.01 -2.52
C ALA A 179 -40.04 19.04 -3.53
N LYS A 180 -39.24 20.06 -3.88
CA LYS A 180 -39.63 21.05 -4.89
C LYS A 180 -39.68 20.44 -6.30
N ALA A 181 -38.68 19.62 -6.65
CA ALA A 181 -38.61 18.98 -7.96
C ALA A 181 -39.70 17.92 -8.22
N ILE A 182 -40.35 17.41 -7.17
CA ILE A 182 -41.49 16.46 -7.27
C ILE A 182 -42.82 17.21 -7.43
N ALA A 183 -42.90 18.46 -6.98
CA ALA A 183 -44.12 19.26 -7.02
C ALA A 183 -44.31 20.05 -8.34
N GLU A 184 -43.32 20.00 -9.22
CA GLU A 184 -43.29 20.61 -10.56
C GLU A 184 -43.46 19.53 -11.62
#